data_AF-A0A917HQD5-F1
#
_entry.id   AF-A0A917HQD5-F1
#
_cell.length_a   1.000
_cell.length_b   1.000
_cell.length_c   1.000
_cell.angle_alpha   90.00
_cell.angle_beta   90.00
_cell.angle_gamma   90.00
#
_symmetry.space_group_name_H-M   'P 1'
#
loop_
_entity.id
_entity.type
_entity.pdbx_description
1 polymer ?
#
loop_
_entity_poly.entity_id
_entity_poly.type
_entity_poly.pdbx_seq_one_letter_code
_entity_poly.pdbx_strand_id
1 'polypeptide(L)' 'MLSNIGIPGLILILIITLIIFGPKKLPEIGSAFGKTLSEFKRTTNDIMNDEDESTDPKKG' A
#
# COMPACT_ATOMS: atom_id res chain seq x y z
N MET A 1 -14.10 -24.00 -12.73
CA MET A 1 -13.70 -23.52 -14.08
C MET A 1 -12.81 -22.28 -14.02
N LEU A 2 -13.08 -21.27 -13.17
CA LEU A 2 -12.22 -20.08 -13.05
C LEU A 2 -10.87 -20.34 -12.36
N SER A 3 -10.77 -21.30 -11.44
CA SER A 3 -9.49 -21.64 -10.77
C SER A 3 -8.44 -22.25 -11.70
N ASN A 4 -8.83 -22.73 -12.89
CA ASN A 4 -7.88 -23.23 -13.91
C ASN A 4 -7.24 -22.10 -14.72
N ILE A 5 -7.70 -20.86 -14.59
CA ILE A 5 -7.15 -19.71 -15.32
C ILE A 5 -5.83 -19.25 -14.70
N GLY A 6 -5.63 -19.48 -13.40
CA GLY A 6 -4.36 -19.34 -12.69
C GLY A 6 -3.60 -18.04 -12.95
N ILE A 7 -2.29 -18.10 -12.74
CA ILE A 7 -1.36 -17.01 -13.08
C ILE A 7 -1.42 -16.63 -14.59
N PRO A 8 -1.57 -17.56 -15.55
CA PRO A 8 -1.64 -17.20 -16.97
C PRO A 8 -2.80 -16.25 -17.33
N GLY A 9 -3.99 -16.45 -16.76
CA GLY A 9 -5.14 -15.58 -17.00
C GLY A 9 -4.98 -14.19 -16.38
N LEU A 10 -4.33 -14.11 -15.22
CA LEU A 10 -3.98 -12.82 -14.60
C LEU A 10 -3.01 -12.04 -15.50
N ILE A 11 -2.01 -12.70 -16.08
CA ILE A 11 -1.06 -12.08 -17.02
C ILE A 11 -1.79 -11.53 -18.24
N LEU A 12 -2.77 -12.26 -18.80
CA LEU A 12 -3.55 -11.79 -19.95
C LEU A 12 -4.33 -10.50 -19.64
N ILE A 13 -4.99 -10.45 -18.48
CA ILE A 13 -5.71 -9.26 -18.00
C ILE A 13 -4.72 -8.10 -17.81
N LEU A 14 -3.55 -8.38 -17.25
CA LEU A 14 -2.51 -7.39 -17.01
C LEU A 14 -2.00 -6.81 -18.34
N ILE A 15 -1.78 -7.63 -19.37
CA ILE A 15 -1.39 -7.17 -20.70
C ILE A 15 -2.44 -6.23 -21.31
N ILE A 16 -3.73 -6.58 -21.26
CA ILE A 16 -4.81 -5.73 -21.80
C ILE A 16 -4.85 -4.39 -21.05
N THR A 17 -4.77 -4.44 -19.73
CA THR A 17 -4.72 -3.27 -18.85
C THR A 17 -3.51 -2.39 -19.19
N LEU A 18 -2.35 -2.99 -19.44
CA LEU A 18 -1.14 -2.28 -19.83
C LEU A 18 -1.21 -1.68 -21.24
N ILE A 19 -1.98 -2.24 -22.16
CA ILE A 19 -2.18 -1.62 -23.48
C ILE A 19 -3.03 -0.35 -23.33
N ILE A 20 -4.05 -0.38 -22.48
CA ILE A 20 -4.96 0.76 -22.25
C ILE A 20 -4.25 1.87 -21.46
N PHE A 21 -3.62 1.51 -20.34
CA PHE A 21 -3.02 2.48 -19.42
C PHE A 21 -1.53 2.74 -19.70
N GLY A 22 -0.82 1.77 -20.25
CA GLY A 22 0.63 1.82 -20.45
C GLY A 22 1.43 1.21 -19.27
N PRO A 23 2.56 0.53 -19.54
CA PRO A 23 3.41 -0.10 -18.51
C PRO A 23 4.03 0.88 -17.54
N LYS A 24 4.16 2.16 -17.92
CA LYS A 24 4.72 3.20 -17.05
C LYS A 24 3.73 3.70 -15.98
N LYS A 25 2.42 3.58 -16.19
CA LYS A 25 1.42 4.07 -15.23
C LYS A 25 1.33 3.24 -13.97
N LEU A 26 1.50 1.92 -14.06
CA LEU A 26 1.47 1.04 -12.88
C LEU A 26 2.56 1.39 -11.84
N PRO A 27 3.86 1.51 -12.20
CA PRO A 27 4.90 1.89 -11.23
C PRO A 27 4.77 3.35 -10.77
N GLU A 28 4.27 4.25 -11.61
CA GLU A 28 3.99 5.64 -11.25
C GLU A 28 2.92 5.74 -10.16
N ILE A 29 1.79 5.05 -10.35
CA ILE A 29 0.70 4.97 -9.36
C ILE A 29 1.19 4.25 -8.09
N GLY A 30 1.93 3.15 -8.23
CA GLY A 30 2.48 2.42 -7.09
C GLY A 30 3.46 3.26 -6.27
N SER A 31 4.29 4.08 -6.93
CA SER A 31 5.23 4.98 -6.25
C SER A 31 4.51 6.11 -5.51
N ALA A 32 3.49 6.70 -6.13
CA ALA A 32 2.66 7.73 -5.49
C ALA A 32 1.90 7.17 -4.28
N PHE A 33 1.21 6.04 -4.47
CA PHE A 33 0.47 5.35 -3.41
C PHE A 33 1.39 4.87 -2.28
N GLY A 34 2.59 4.37 -2.61
CA GLY A 34 3.58 3.93 -1.64
C GLY A 34 4.09 5.06 -0.76
N LYS A 35 4.29 6.27 -1.31
CA LYS A 35 4.63 7.46 -0.52
C LYS A 35 3.50 7.82 0.43
N THR A 36 2.26 7.87 -0.06
CA THR A 36 1.08 8.15 0.77
C THR A 36 0.93 7.12 1.89
N LEU A 37 1.06 5.82 1.61
CA LEU A 37 0.98 4.78 2.62
C LEU A 37 2.13 4.86 3.63
N SER A 38 3.34 5.22 3.19
CA SER A 38 4.49 5.39 4.08
C SER A 38 4.31 6.58 5.03
N GLU A 39 3.78 7.69 4.55
CA GLU A 39 3.44 8.85 5.39
C GLU A 39 2.31 8.51 6.34
N PHE A 40 1.24 7.88 5.84
CA PHE A 40 0.11 7.43 6.67
C PHE A 40 0.57 6.49 7.80
N LYS A 41 1.46 5.53 7.50
CA LYS A 41 2.04 4.64 8.50
C LYS A 41 2.84 5.40 9.55
N ARG A 42 3.65 6.39 9.16
CA ARG A 42 4.44 7.22 10.08
C ARG A 42 3.53 8.01 11.02
N THR A 43 2.58 8.76 10.47
CA THR A 43 1.62 9.54 11.26
C THR A 43 0.80 8.65 12.21
N THR A 44 0.34 7.49 11.73
CA THR A 44 -0.39 6.54 12.58
C THR A 44 0.48 6.02 13.72
N ASN A 45 1.75 5.71 13.45
CA ASN A 45 2.69 5.27 14.46
C ASN A 45 3.01 6.38 15.47
N ASP A 46 3.19 7.62 15.02
CA ASP A 46 3.46 8.76 15.91
C ASP A 46 2.26 8.98 16.87
N ILE A 47 1.02 8.95 16.35
CA ILE A 47 -0.20 9.04 17.18
C ILE A 47 -0.28 7.91 18.21
N MET A 48 0.03 6.67 17.80
CA MET A 48 0.00 5.51 18.71
C MET A 48 1.07 5.57 19.79
N ASN A 49 2.26 6.13 19.50
CA ASN A 49 3.33 6.23 20.51
C ASN A 49 3.13 7.43 21.46
N ASP A 50 2.50 8.52 21.01
CA ASP A 50 2.17 9.67 21.88
C ASP A 50 1.08 9.33 22.92
N GLU A 51 0.20 8.36 22.63
CA GLU A 51 -0.81 7.87 23.58
C GLU A 51 -0.19 7.02 24.72
N ASP A 52 0.97 6.39 24.51
CA ASP A 52 1.67 5.57 25.51
C ASP A 52 2.57 6.39 26.47
N GLU A 53 2.92 7.65 26.14
CA GLU A 53 3.77 8.50 27.01
C GLU A 53 2.95 9.32 28.04
N SER A 54 1.61 9.22 28.01
CA SER A 54 0.69 10.01 28.86
C SER A 54 0.28 9.34 30.18
N THR A 55 0.73 8.12 30.50
CA THR A 55 0.35 7.41 31.73
C THR A 55 1.54 6.85 32.52
N ASP A 56 2.53 7.69 32.83
CA ASP A 56 3.54 7.35 33.85
C ASP A 56 3.34 8.18 35.13
N PRO A 57 2.60 7.67 36.14
CA PRO A 57 2.48 8.32 37.44
C PRO A 57 3.66 7.89 38.32
N LYS A 58 4.91 8.12 37.91
CA LYS A 58 6.08 7.94 38.79
C LYS A 58 7.16 9.00 38.60
N LYS A 59 6.84 10.21 39.05
CA LYS A 59 7.83 11.13 39.59
C LYS A 59 7.23 11.95 40.73
N GLY A 60 7.26 11.38 41.93
CA GLY A 60 6.82 11.97 43.20
C GLY A 60 7.17 11.05 44.35
#